data_AF-A0A958QC60-F1
#
_entry.id   AF-A0A958QC60-F1
#
_cell.length_a   1.000
_cell.length_b   1.000
_cell.length_c   1.000
_cell.angle_alpha   90.00
_cell.angle_beta   90.00
_cell.angle_gamma   90.00
#
_symmetry.space_group_name_H-M   'P 1'
#
loop_
_entity.id
_entity.type
_entity.pdbx_description
1 polymer ?
#
loop_
_entity_poly.entity_id
_entity_poly.type
_entity_poly.pdbx_seq_one_letter_code
_entity_poly.pdbx_strand_id
1 'polypeptide(L)'
;MSLNLSQFIALDLPPLLTGLSSGLACALLGNFLLLRRMSLMGDALSHSVLPGIVFAFLISGTRASLPIFIGAAAAALLCAVTIEAVRRLGRVEGGAAMGVVFSLYFAGGILLMEQAAARNIDLDADCLLHGQLETIFWYPPDTLSQFFTWTTLTALPQELVTSVAVLLFVILFLSVFRKELKLVTFDQSLAAS
;
A
#
# COMPACT_ATOMS: atom_id res chain seq x y z
N MET A 1 0.39 -27.28 -23.87
CA MET A 1 0.93 -25.90 -23.93
C MET A 1 2.15 -25.88 -23.01
N SER A 2 3.34 -26.18 -23.55
CA SER A 2 4.57 -26.22 -22.76
C SER A 2 5.04 -24.78 -22.53
N LEU A 3 4.89 -24.26 -21.31
CA LEU A 3 5.50 -23.00 -20.90
C LEU A 3 7.01 -23.12 -21.09
N ASN A 4 7.57 -22.38 -22.05
CA ASN A 4 9.01 -22.25 -22.16
C ASN A 4 9.52 -21.48 -20.94
N LEU A 5 10.66 -21.89 -20.38
CA LEU A 5 11.24 -21.31 -19.16
C LEU A 5 11.40 -19.77 -19.27
N SER A 6 11.71 -19.26 -20.45
CA SER A 6 11.79 -17.82 -20.74
C SER A 6 10.45 -17.08 -20.62
N GLN A 7 9.34 -17.71 -21.04
CA GLN A 7 8.00 -17.10 -20.93
C GLN A 7 7.54 -17.02 -19.47
N PHE A 8 7.80 -18.05 -18.68
CA PHE A 8 7.51 -18.05 -17.24
C PHE A 8 8.26 -16.93 -16.51
N ILE A 9 9.56 -16.78 -16.81
CA ILE A 9 10.39 -15.75 -16.17
C ILE A 9 9.96 -14.33 -16.58
N ALA A 10 9.47 -14.15 -17.82
CA ALA A 10 9.04 -12.85 -18.32
C ALA A 10 7.65 -12.43 -17.81
N LEU A 11 6.71 -13.37 -17.76
CA LEU A 11 5.28 -13.07 -17.53
C LEU A 11 4.83 -13.39 -16.10
N ASP A 12 5.26 -14.51 -15.53
CA ASP A 12 4.70 -15.01 -14.27
C ASP A 12 5.54 -14.62 -13.05
N LEU A 13 6.87 -14.56 -13.21
CA LEU A 13 7.80 -14.32 -12.10
C LEU A 13 7.63 -12.92 -11.45
N PRO A 14 7.53 -11.80 -12.20
CA PRO A 14 7.39 -10.48 -11.57
C PRO A 14 6.09 -10.29 -10.78
N PRO A 15 4.91 -10.69 -11.29
CA PRO A 15 3.67 -10.65 -10.51
C PRO A 15 3.72 -11.54 -9.26
N LEU A 16 4.28 -12.74 -9.36
CA LEU A 16 4.43 -13.67 -8.22
C LEU A 16 5.32 -13.08 -7.12
N LEU A 17 6.48 -12.51 -7.48
CA LEU A 17 7.37 -11.87 -6.51
C LEU A 17 6.74 -10.64 -5.89
N THR A 18 6.00 -9.84 -6.66
CA THR A 18 5.29 -8.65 -6.16
C THR A 18 4.19 -9.06 -5.18
N GLY A 19 3.38 -10.06 -5.51
CA GLY A 19 2.35 -10.60 -4.62
C GLY A 19 2.92 -11.21 -3.35
N LEU A 20 4.01 -11.98 -3.46
CA LEU A 20 4.69 -12.58 -2.32
C LEU A 20 5.27 -11.50 -1.38
N SER A 21 5.94 -10.49 -1.93
CA SER A 21 6.54 -9.42 -1.14
C SER A 21 5.49 -8.57 -0.42
N SER A 22 4.43 -8.17 -1.12
CA SER A 22 3.29 -7.47 -0.51
C SER A 22 2.60 -8.32 0.55
N GLY A 23 2.35 -9.61 0.28
CA GLY A 23 1.73 -10.54 1.21
C GLY A 23 2.55 -10.73 2.49
N LEU A 24 3.87 -10.87 2.37
CA LEU A 24 4.78 -10.95 3.52
C LEU A 24 4.79 -9.67 4.34
N ALA A 25 4.83 -8.50 3.70
CA ALA A 25 4.77 -7.21 4.39
C ALA A 25 3.46 -7.06 5.19
N CYS A 26 2.34 -7.41 4.57
CA CYS A 26 1.01 -7.38 5.21
C CYS A 26 0.91 -8.39 6.36
N ALA A 27 1.41 -9.62 6.20
CA ALA A 27 1.36 -10.65 7.25
C ALA A 27 2.19 -10.24 8.49
N LEU A 28 3.37 -9.65 8.27
CA LEU A 28 4.26 -9.19 9.34
C LEU A 28 3.61 -8.08 10.18
N LEU A 29 3.02 -7.08 9.53
CA LEU A 29 2.33 -5.98 10.22
C LEU A 29 0.98 -6.42 10.81
N GLY A 30 0.24 -7.26 10.09
CA GLY A 30 -1.09 -7.74 10.46
C GLY A 30 -1.11 -8.49 11.79
N ASN A 31 -0.06 -9.25 12.11
CA ASN A 31 0.05 -9.93 13.40
C ASN A 31 -0.01 -8.96 14.60
N PHE A 32 0.65 -7.80 14.49
CA PHE A 32 0.62 -6.78 15.55
C PHE A 32 -0.75 -6.08 15.63
N LEU A 33 -1.38 -5.81 14.49
CA LEU A 33 -2.71 -5.21 14.44
C LEU A 33 -3.77 -6.13 15.07
N LEU A 34 -3.68 -7.43 14.80
CA LEU A 34 -4.59 -8.44 15.35
C LEU A 34 -4.44 -8.55 16.88
N LEU A 35 -3.20 -8.62 17.38
CA LEU A 35 -2.94 -8.65 18.83
C LEU A 35 -3.46 -7.39 19.55
N ARG A 36 -3.46 -6.24 18.88
CA ARG A 36 -3.99 -4.98 19.40
C ARG A 36 -5.50 -4.80 19.22
N ARG A 37 -6.22 -5.80 18.69
CA ARG A 37 -7.66 -5.73 18.35
C ARG A 37 -8.00 -4.58 17.40
N MET A 38 -7.06 -4.20 16.53
CA MET A 38 -7.22 -3.17 15.50
C MET A 38 -7.24 -3.79 14.10
N SER A 39 -7.85 -4.97 13.95
CA SER A 39 -7.90 -5.69 12.67
C SER A 39 -8.60 -4.87 11.57
N LEU A 40 -9.60 -4.07 11.93
CA LEU A 40 -10.35 -3.20 11.02
C LEU A 40 -9.55 -1.97 10.54
N MET A 41 -8.42 -1.66 11.17
CA MET A 41 -7.65 -0.45 10.84
C MET A 41 -6.95 -0.57 9.50
N GLY A 42 -6.51 -1.77 9.12
CA GLY A 42 -5.89 -2.02 7.81
C GLY A 42 -6.88 -1.81 6.67
N ASP A 43 -8.12 -2.29 6.83
CA ASP A 43 -9.19 -2.12 5.86
C ASP A 43 -9.59 -0.64 5.71
N ALA A 44 -9.79 0.05 6.84
CA ALA A 44 -10.09 1.47 6.83
C ALA A 44 -9.01 2.29 6.11
N LEU A 45 -7.72 2.02 6.35
CA LEU A 45 -6.62 2.75 5.73
C LEU A 45 -6.59 2.56 4.20
N SER A 46 -6.75 1.34 3.70
CA SER A 46 -6.71 1.04 2.25
C SER A 46 -7.73 1.87 1.46
N HIS A 47 -8.94 2.01 1.99
CA HIS A 47 -10.01 2.76 1.34
C HIS A 47 -9.95 4.28 1.59
N SER A 48 -9.27 4.70 2.66
CA SER A 48 -9.06 6.11 2.98
C SER A 48 -7.92 6.75 2.18
N VAL A 49 -7.05 5.94 1.59
CA VAL A 49 -5.90 6.40 0.81
C VAL A 49 -6.32 6.87 -0.59
N LEU A 50 -7.38 6.30 -1.15
CA LEU A 50 -7.91 6.65 -2.48
C LEU A 50 -8.16 8.16 -2.69
N PRO A 51 -8.90 8.88 -1.81
CA PRO A 51 -9.07 10.34 -1.97
C PRO A 51 -7.73 11.09 -1.99
N GLY A 52 -6.73 10.63 -1.23
CA GLY A 52 -5.39 11.22 -1.20
C GLY A 52 -4.63 11.07 -2.51
N ILE A 53 -4.73 9.89 -3.12
CA ILE A 53 -4.13 9.60 -4.42
C ILE A 53 -4.75 10.49 -5.50
N VAL A 54 -6.08 10.55 -5.56
CA VAL A 54 -6.80 11.38 -6.55
C VAL A 54 -6.48 12.86 -6.35
N PHE A 55 -6.46 13.34 -5.10
CA PHE A 55 -6.14 14.73 -4.80
C PHE A 55 -4.70 15.10 -5.18
N ALA A 56 -3.72 14.24 -4.86
CA ALA A 56 -2.34 14.47 -5.25
C ALA A 56 -2.14 14.41 -6.77
N PHE A 57 -2.88 13.55 -7.46
CA PHE A 57 -2.88 13.50 -8.91
C PHE A 57 -3.42 14.80 -9.53
N LEU A 58 -4.55 15.30 -9.02
CA LEU A 58 -5.17 16.55 -9.48
C LEU A 58 -4.25 17.77 -9.31
N ILE A 59 -3.42 17.80 -8.26
CA ILE A 59 -2.47 18.89 -8.01
C ILE A 59 -1.19 18.73 -8.83
N SER A 60 -0.64 17.52 -8.89
CA SER A 60 0.68 17.28 -9.50
C SER A 60 0.63 17.20 -11.03
N GLY A 61 -0.54 16.90 -11.63
CA GLY A 61 -0.73 16.80 -13.08
C GLY A 61 0.17 15.76 -13.78
N THR A 62 0.83 14.89 -13.01
CA THR A 62 1.89 13.99 -13.45
C THR A 62 1.69 12.62 -12.82
N ARG A 63 1.81 11.56 -13.62
CA ARG A 63 1.76 10.14 -13.19
C ARG A 63 3.01 9.66 -12.45
N ALA A 64 3.83 10.57 -11.95
CA ALA A 64 5.06 10.20 -11.25
C ALA A 64 4.72 9.51 -9.91
N SER A 65 5.40 8.41 -9.62
CA SER A 65 5.13 7.57 -8.44
C SER A 65 5.36 8.32 -7.11
N LEU A 66 6.29 9.28 -7.09
CA LEU A 66 6.69 10.04 -5.91
C LEU A 66 5.60 10.98 -5.36
N PRO A 67 5.00 11.90 -6.15
CA PRO A 67 3.92 12.76 -5.65
C PRO A 67 2.67 11.97 -5.24
N ILE A 68 2.35 10.88 -5.95
CA ILE A 68 1.22 10.01 -5.61
C ILE A 68 1.48 9.33 -4.26
N PHE A 69 2.69 8.82 -4.02
CA PHE A 69 3.06 8.20 -2.75
C PHE A 69 2.96 9.18 -1.58
N ILE A 70 3.41 10.42 -1.76
CA ILE A 70 3.30 11.48 -0.74
C ILE A 70 1.83 11.80 -0.46
N GLY A 71 1.00 11.90 -1.50
CA GLY A 71 -0.44 12.11 -1.37
C GLY A 71 -1.15 11.00 -0.61
N ALA A 72 -0.84 9.75 -0.95
CA ALA A 72 -1.33 8.56 -0.28
C ALA A 72 -0.95 8.55 1.20
N ALA A 73 0.33 8.80 1.51
CA ALA A 73 0.83 8.83 2.89
C ALA A 73 0.20 9.97 3.71
N ALA A 74 0.05 11.16 3.13
CA ALA A 74 -0.60 12.29 3.78
C ALA A 74 -2.07 12.00 4.11
N ALA A 75 -2.82 11.41 3.17
CA ALA A 75 -4.20 11.03 3.41
C ALA A 75 -4.36 9.91 4.44
N ALA A 76 -3.48 8.90 4.42
CA ALA A 76 -3.44 7.86 5.45
C ALA A 76 -3.21 8.46 6.85
N LEU A 77 -2.28 9.40 6.97
CA LEU A 77 -1.99 10.09 8.23
C LEU A 77 -3.19 10.94 8.69
N LEU A 78 -3.78 11.72 7.78
CA LEU A 78 -4.97 12.52 8.06
C LEU A 78 -6.16 11.64 8.49
N CYS A 79 -6.36 10.49 7.85
CA CYS A 79 -7.38 9.54 8.24
C CYS A 79 -7.13 9.02 9.66
N ALA A 80 -5.92 8.57 9.98
CA ALA A 80 -5.57 8.08 11.31
C ALA A 80 -5.80 9.15 12.39
N VAL A 81 -5.43 10.41 12.13
CA VAL A 81 -5.69 11.54 13.04
C VAL A 81 -7.20 11.78 13.19
N THR A 82 -7.96 11.72 12.11
CA THR A 82 -9.41 11.93 12.13
C THR A 82 -10.12 10.83 12.90
N ILE A 83 -9.70 9.57 12.75
CA ILE A 83 -10.20 8.43 13.54
C ILE A 83 -9.97 8.67 15.03
N GLU A 84 -8.75 9.07 15.42
CA GLU A 84 -8.44 9.32 16.83
C GLU A 84 -9.21 10.54 17.38
N ALA A 85 -9.36 11.59 16.58
CA ALA A 85 -10.14 12.77 16.94
C ALA A 85 -11.62 12.40 17.15
N VAL A 86 -12.23 11.65 16.24
CA VAL A 86 -13.63 11.18 16.36
C VAL A 86 -13.78 10.26 17.58
N ARG A 87 -12.82 9.36 17.82
CA ARG A 87 -12.81 8.50 19.00
C ARG A 87 -12.79 9.31 20.30
N ARG A 88 -11.96 10.36 20.38
CA ARG A 88 -11.82 11.21 21.56
C ARG A 88 -13.01 12.15 21.79
N LEU A 89 -13.46 12.84 20.74
CA LEU A 89 -14.56 13.81 20.83
C LEU A 89 -15.91 13.09 20.98
N GLY A 90 -16.13 12.03 20.19
CA GLY A 90 -17.38 11.28 20.19
C GLY A 90 -17.51 10.29 21.35
N ARG A 91 -16.41 9.98 22.05
CA ARG A 91 -16.35 8.96 23.12
C ARG A 91 -16.96 7.60 22.69
N VAL A 92 -16.83 7.30 21.40
CA VAL A 92 -17.34 6.08 20.76
C VAL A 92 -16.26 4.99 20.73
N GLU A 93 -16.69 3.74 20.60
CA GLU A 93 -15.79 2.61 20.44
C GLU A 93 -14.91 2.79 19.18
N GLY A 94 -13.64 2.37 19.25
CA GLY A 94 -12.68 2.54 18.15
C GLY A 94 -13.17 1.94 16.83
N GLY A 95 -13.85 0.79 16.88
CA GLY A 95 -14.49 0.17 15.71
C GLY A 95 -15.53 1.07 15.04
N ALA A 96 -16.38 1.73 15.85
CA ALA A 96 -17.41 2.63 15.34
C ALA A 96 -16.82 3.92 14.76
N ALA A 97 -15.81 4.51 15.42
CA ALA A 97 -15.10 5.69 14.89
C ALA A 97 -14.43 5.39 13.54
N MET A 98 -13.75 4.24 13.43
CA MET A 98 -13.12 3.79 12.19
C MET A 98 -14.15 3.66 11.06
N GLY A 99 -15.29 3.01 11.33
CA GLY A 99 -16.35 2.84 10.32
C GLY A 99 -16.91 4.15 9.79
N VAL A 100 -17.17 5.13 10.66
CA VAL A 100 -17.70 6.44 10.25
C VAL A 100 -16.69 7.21 9.39
N VAL A 101 -15.42 7.27 9.81
CA VAL A 101 -14.39 8.00 9.07
C VAL A 101 -14.12 7.32 7.73
N PHE A 102 -14.07 5.99 7.70
CA PHE A 102 -13.94 5.20 6.48
C PHE A 102 -15.03 5.57 5.46
N SER A 103 -16.30 5.56 5.85
CA SER A 103 -17.40 5.88 4.93
C SER A 103 -17.31 7.30 4.37
N LEU A 104 -16.88 8.27 5.19
CA LEU A 104 -16.69 9.66 4.76
C LEU A 104 -15.55 9.80 3.75
N TYR A 105 -14.39 9.20 4.04
CA TYR A 105 -13.24 9.27 3.16
C TYR A 105 -13.48 8.52 1.85
N PHE A 106 -14.12 7.35 1.91
CA PHE A 106 -14.47 6.57 0.74
C PHE A 106 -15.44 7.32 -0.16
N ALA A 107 -16.53 7.86 0.39
CA ALA A 107 -17.48 8.68 -0.37
C ALA A 107 -16.81 9.93 -0.96
N GLY A 108 -15.94 10.60 -0.18
CA GLY A 108 -15.16 11.74 -0.67
C GLY A 108 -14.21 11.38 -1.81
N GLY A 109 -13.57 10.20 -1.75
CA GLY A 109 -12.70 9.69 -2.80
C GLY A 109 -13.45 9.45 -4.11
N ILE A 110 -14.61 8.78 -4.04
CA ILE A 110 -15.48 8.55 -5.21
C ILE A 110 -15.93 9.88 -5.83
N LEU A 111 -16.34 10.85 -5.01
CA LEU A 111 -16.76 12.18 -5.49
C LEU A 111 -15.61 12.93 -6.20
N LEU A 112 -14.41 12.91 -5.63
CA LEU A 112 -13.23 13.52 -6.25
C LEU A 112 -12.86 12.83 -7.57
N MET A 113 -13.04 11.52 -7.63
CA MET A 113 -12.76 10.71 -8.81
C MET A 113 -13.74 11.01 -9.95
N GLU A 114 -15.04 11.07 -9.66
CA GLU A 114 -16.07 11.52 -10.63
C GLU A 114 -15.76 12.93 -11.16
N GLN A 115 -15.31 13.84 -10.29
CA GLN A 115 -14.92 15.19 -10.70
C GLN A 115 -13.64 15.20 -11.57
N ALA A 116 -12.71 14.29 -11.31
CA ALA A 116 -11.51 14.11 -12.13
C ALA A 116 -11.83 13.49 -13.50
N ALA A 117 -12.71 12.49 -13.55
CA ALA A 117 -13.20 11.87 -14.78
C ALA A 117 -13.96 12.88 -15.65
N ALA A 118 -14.79 13.74 -15.03
CA ALA A 118 -15.46 14.84 -15.71
C ALA A 118 -14.49 15.87 -16.35
N ARG A 119 -13.22 15.89 -15.95
CA ARG A 119 -12.15 16.72 -16.54
C ARG A 119 -11.39 16.03 -17.68
N ASN A 120 -11.87 14.90 -18.22
CA ASN A 120 -11.20 14.07 -19.24
C ASN A 120 -9.82 13.57 -18.78
N ILE A 121 -9.72 13.17 -17.52
CA ILE A 121 -8.52 12.53 -16.96
C ILE A 121 -8.84 11.04 -16.83
N ASP A 122 -8.18 10.23 -17.64
CA ASP A 122 -8.38 8.78 -17.69
C ASP A 122 -7.62 8.12 -16.51
N LEU A 123 -8.23 8.20 -15.33
CA LEU A 123 -7.83 7.49 -14.12
C LEU A 123 -8.80 6.34 -13.90
N ASP A 124 -8.35 5.12 -14.15
CA ASP A 124 -9.17 3.94 -13.92
C ASP A 124 -9.21 3.59 -12.43
N ALA A 125 -10.39 3.72 -11.85
CA ALA A 125 -10.69 3.41 -10.45
C ALA A 125 -10.41 1.93 -10.15
N ASP A 126 -10.75 1.04 -11.09
CA ASP A 126 -10.61 -0.39 -10.92
C ASP A 126 -9.12 -0.77 -10.89
N CYS A 127 -8.30 -0.14 -11.73
CA CYS A 127 -6.84 -0.31 -11.69
C CYS A 127 -6.22 0.15 -10.36
N LEU A 128 -6.70 1.27 -9.79
CA LEU A 128 -6.20 1.82 -8.52
C LEU A 128 -6.69 1.04 -7.29
N LEU A 129 -7.93 0.56 -7.32
CA LEU A 129 -8.57 -0.16 -6.22
C LEU A 129 -8.15 -1.62 -6.15
N HIS A 130 -8.13 -2.31 -7.30
CA HIS A 130 -7.86 -3.75 -7.35
C HIS A 130 -6.39 -4.08 -7.60
N GLY A 131 -5.64 -3.16 -8.20
CA GLY A 131 -4.24 -3.38 -8.57
C GLY A 131 -4.12 -4.44 -9.66
N GLN A 132 -3.60 -4.05 -10.83
CA GLN A 132 -3.34 -5.01 -11.89
C GLN A 132 -1.93 -5.58 -11.76
N LEU A 133 -1.81 -6.72 -11.07
CA LEU A 133 -0.53 -7.44 -10.98
C LEU A 133 -0.14 -8.06 -12.32
N GLU A 134 -1.12 -8.33 -13.18
CA GLU A 134 -0.97 -8.95 -14.50
C GLU A 134 -0.30 -8.04 -15.54
N THR A 135 -0.24 -6.72 -15.31
CA THR A 135 0.42 -5.77 -16.22
C THR A 135 1.91 -5.60 -15.94
N ILE A 136 2.43 -6.27 -14.90
CA ILE A 136 3.83 -6.23 -14.49
C ILE A 136 4.63 -7.21 -15.37
N PHE A 137 4.85 -6.82 -16.62
CA PHE A 137 5.63 -7.58 -17.57
C PHE A 137 7.11 -7.20 -17.49
N TRP A 138 7.98 -8.19 -17.44
CA TRP A 138 9.42 -7.99 -17.59
C TRP A 138 9.88 -8.73 -18.84
N TYR A 139 10.63 -8.06 -19.72
CA TYR A 139 11.19 -8.70 -20.91
C TYR A 139 12.68 -8.95 -20.69
N PRO A 140 13.06 -10.07 -20.04
CA PRO A 140 14.46 -10.40 -19.82
C PRO A 140 15.13 -10.85 -21.13
N PRO A 141 16.45 -10.65 -21.28
CA PRO A 141 17.21 -11.19 -22.41
C PRO A 141 17.22 -12.72 -22.39
N ASP A 142 17.25 -13.34 -23.57
CA ASP A 142 17.16 -14.81 -23.77
C ASP A 142 18.31 -15.63 -23.15
N THR A 143 19.33 -14.98 -22.57
CA THR A 143 20.55 -15.62 -22.07
C THR A 143 20.71 -15.50 -20.55
N LEU A 144 20.81 -16.64 -19.85
CA LEU A 144 20.95 -16.75 -18.38
C LEU A 144 22.11 -15.94 -17.76
N SER A 145 23.20 -15.74 -18.50
CA SER A 145 24.36 -14.96 -18.01
C SER A 145 24.12 -13.45 -18.01
N GLN A 146 23.13 -12.95 -18.77
CA GLN A 146 22.79 -11.53 -18.86
C GLN A 146 21.71 -11.11 -17.85
N PHE A 147 21.12 -12.06 -17.11
CA PHE A 147 20.13 -11.80 -16.05
C PHE A 147 20.70 -10.94 -14.92
N PHE A 148 21.95 -11.18 -14.52
CA PHE A 148 22.64 -10.43 -13.45
C PHE A 148 23.39 -9.20 -13.96
N THR A 149 23.21 -8.83 -15.23
CA THR A 149 23.87 -7.63 -15.79
C THR A 149 23.13 -6.38 -15.33
N TRP A 150 23.88 -5.32 -15.02
CA TRP A 150 23.33 -4.12 -14.39
C TRP A 150 22.22 -3.44 -15.22
N THR A 151 22.30 -3.55 -16.55
CA THR A 151 21.28 -3.07 -17.51
C THR A 151 19.95 -3.80 -17.39
N THR A 152 19.99 -5.10 -17.10
CA THR A 152 18.81 -5.97 -16.97
C THR A 152 18.12 -5.74 -15.62
N LEU A 153 18.90 -5.43 -14.57
CA LEU A 153 18.37 -5.05 -13.25
C LEU A 153 17.72 -3.67 -13.27
N THR A 154 18.25 -2.70 -14.02
CA THR A 154 17.59 -1.39 -14.18
C THR A 154 16.32 -1.42 -15.01
N ALA A 155 16.13 -2.49 -15.80
CA ALA A 155 14.92 -2.74 -16.57
C ALA A 155 13.83 -3.48 -15.75
N LEU A 156 14.05 -3.75 -14.46
CA LEU A 156 12.99 -4.29 -13.61
C LEU A 156 11.83 -3.29 -13.52
N PRO A 157 10.58 -3.78 -13.53
CA PRO A 157 9.41 -2.94 -13.31
C PRO A 157 9.50 -2.21 -11.97
N GLN A 158 9.17 -0.92 -11.98
CA GLN A 158 9.31 -0.04 -10.80
C GLN A 158 8.40 -0.50 -9.64
N GLU A 159 7.31 -1.18 -9.96
CA GLU A 159 6.35 -1.76 -9.02
C GLU A 159 6.99 -2.87 -8.17
N LEU A 160 7.74 -3.78 -8.81
CA LEU A 160 8.48 -4.84 -8.12
C LEU A 160 9.56 -4.27 -7.23
N VAL A 161 10.33 -3.28 -7.73
CA VAL A 161 11.37 -2.60 -6.94
C VAL A 161 10.77 -1.92 -5.73
N THR A 162 9.64 -1.21 -5.89
CA THR A 162 8.97 -0.50 -4.80
C THR A 162 8.41 -1.49 -3.77
N SER A 163 7.76 -2.58 -4.19
CA SER A 163 7.22 -3.59 -3.26
C SER A 163 8.32 -4.28 -2.45
N VAL A 164 9.43 -4.67 -3.10
CA VAL A 164 10.58 -5.25 -2.41
C VAL A 164 11.22 -4.24 -1.45
N ALA A 165 11.36 -2.97 -1.86
CA ALA A 165 11.86 -1.92 -0.99
C ALA A 165 10.96 -1.69 0.24
N VAL A 166 9.63 -1.71 0.05
CA VAL A 166 8.67 -1.62 1.16
C VAL A 166 8.77 -2.83 2.08
N LEU A 167 8.88 -4.05 1.55
CA LEU A 167 9.09 -5.25 2.37
C LEU A 167 10.37 -5.13 3.21
N LEU A 168 11.49 -4.75 2.60
CA LEU A 168 12.75 -4.56 3.31
C LEU A 168 12.64 -3.46 4.37
N PHE A 169 11.95 -2.37 4.07
CA PHE A 169 11.67 -1.32 5.03
C PHE A 169 10.83 -1.82 6.20
N VAL A 170 9.78 -2.61 5.95
CA VAL A 170 8.94 -3.21 7.01
C VAL A 170 9.76 -4.17 7.87
N ILE A 171 10.58 -5.03 7.26
CA ILE A 171 11.46 -5.95 7.99
C ILE A 171 12.47 -5.16 8.85
N LEU A 172 13.10 -4.13 8.29
CA LEU A 172 14.03 -3.27 9.00
C LEU A 172 13.34 -2.56 10.17
N PHE A 173 12.17 -1.94 9.92
CA PHE A 173 11.37 -1.27 10.93
C PHE A 173 11.01 -2.21 12.07
N LEU A 174 10.48 -3.39 11.77
CA LEU A 174 10.15 -4.40 12.78
C LEU A 174 11.37 -4.91 13.54
N SER A 175 12.53 -4.99 12.88
CA SER A 175 13.77 -5.45 13.50
C SER A 175 14.34 -4.40 14.47
N VAL A 176 14.33 -3.12 14.07
CA VAL A 176 14.80 -1.99 14.89
C VAL A 176 13.85 -1.73 16.05
N PHE A 177 12.54 -1.65 15.80
CA PHE A 177 11.52 -1.32 16.80
C PHE A 177 10.94 -2.53 17.51
N ARG A 178 11.57 -3.71 17.40
CA ARG A 178 11.04 -4.97 17.97
C ARG A 178 10.81 -4.91 19.48
N LYS A 179 11.62 -4.13 20.20
CA LYS A 179 11.48 -3.92 21.66
C LYS A 179 10.26 -3.05 21.98
N GLU A 180 10.16 -1.90 21.34
CA GLU A 180 9.06 -0.94 21.49
C GLU A 180 7.70 -1.56 21.10
N LEU A 181 7.64 -2.23 19.95
CA LEU A 181 6.42 -2.86 19.45
C LEU A 181 5.93 -3.97 20.37
N LYS A 182 6.84 -4.75 20.97
CA LYS A 182 6.47 -5.77 21.95
C LYS A 182 5.93 -5.15 23.24
N LEU A 183 6.56 -4.08 23.75
CA LEU A 183 6.09 -3.38 24.94
C LEU A 183 4.68 -2.82 24.74
N VAL A 184 4.45 -2.09 23.64
CA VAL A 184 3.15 -1.49 23.32
C VAL A 184 2.05 -2.54 23.09
N THR A 185 2.41 -3.72 22.59
CA THR A 185 1.44 -4.79 22.27
C THR A 185 1.11 -5.66 23.46
N PHE A 186 2.08 -5.96 24.34
CA PHE A 186 1.93 -6.95 25.41
C PHE A 186 1.83 -6.34 26.82
N ASP A 187 2.24 -5.08 27.03
CA ASP A 187 2.20 -4.46 28.34
C ASP A 187 1.67 -3.01 28.30
N GLN A 188 0.35 -2.88 28.43
CA GLN A 188 -0.30 -1.57 28.54
C GLN A 188 0.12 -0.81 29.83
N SER A 189 0.68 -1.49 30.84
CA SER A 189 1.05 -0.87 32.12
C SER A 189 2.44 -0.22 32.11
N LEU A 190 3.38 -0.76 31.32
CA LEU A 190 4.73 -0.21 31.14
C LEU A 190 4.82 0.85 30.04
N ALA A 191 3.90 0.88 29.07
CA ALA A 191 3.89 1.88 28.00
C ALA A 191 3.35 3.27 28.42
N ALA A 192 2.76 3.37 29.62
CA ALA A 192 2.17 4.59 30.17
C ALA A 192 3.07 5.32 31.20
N SER A 193 4.24 4.76 31.53
CA SER A 193 5.21 5.31 32.49
C SER A 193 6.50 5.69 31.78
#